data_AF-A0A7J5BL18-F1
#
_entry.id   AF-A0A7J5BL18-F1
#
_cell.length_a   1.000
_cell.length_b   1.000
_cell.length_c   1.000
_cell.angle_alpha   90.00
_cell.angle_beta   90.00
_cell.angle_gamma   90.00
#
_symmetry.space_group_name_H-M   'P 1'
#
loop_
_entity.id
_entity.type
_entity.pdbx_description
1 polymer ?
#
loop_
_entity_poly.entity_id
_entity_poly.type
_entity_poly.pdbx_seq_one_letter_code
_entity_poly.pdbx_strand_id
1 'polypeptide(L)'
;MSVPATKAEPLAAIDKMFAQLERDLDRVPLASVREPVLDGHVKNTCMSPADLVAYLIGWNQQVLTWHRRRAAGLPDEFPAPGIKWNELGSLAQRYYAAHADDSWEQLRTQLRDAKSAIIELIDGYSDADLYGRPWYGKWTMGRMISFNTSSPYANARGRIRAWLRTR
;
A
#
# COMPACT_ATOMS: atom_id res chain seq x y z
N MET A 1 12.11 12.83 -7.85
CA MET A 1 10.88 12.42 -8.57
C MET A 1 9.88 13.55 -8.45
N SER A 2 9.39 14.06 -9.57
CA SER A 2 8.38 15.15 -9.62
C SER A 2 7.09 14.72 -8.90
N VAL A 3 6.43 15.69 -8.25
CA VAL A 3 5.08 15.47 -7.70
C VAL A 3 4.11 15.48 -8.90
N PRO A 4 3.23 14.47 -9.04
CA PRO A 4 2.27 14.46 -10.13
C PRO A 4 1.38 15.70 -10.09
N ALA A 5 1.14 16.32 -11.25
CA ALA A 5 0.34 17.54 -11.36
C ALA A 5 -1.08 17.27 -11.90
N THR A 6 -1.36 16.04 -12.35
CA THR A 6 -2.65 15.63 -12.94
C THR A 6 -3.04 14.22 -12.48
N LYS A 7 -4.33 13.86 -12.53
CA LYS A 7 -4.86 12.52 -12.16
C LYS A 7 -4.35 11.39 -13.04
N ALA A 8 -3.95 11.68 -14.27
CA ALA A 8 -3.43 10.67 -15.21
C ALA A 8 -2.11 10.05 -14.73
N GLU A 9 -1.22 10.85 -14.15
CA GLU A 9 0.11 10.41 -13.71
C GLU A 9 0.07 9.41 -12.52
N PRO A 10 -0.74 9.61 -11.46
CA PRO A 10 -0.93 8.67 -10.36
C PRO A 10 -1.57 7.36 -10.79
N LEU A 11 -2.62 7.42 -11.63
CA LEU A 11 -3.29 6.21 -12.13
C LEU A 11 -2.30 5.35 -12.90
N ALA A 12 -1.60 5.95 -13.86
CA ALA A 12 -0.55 5.27 -14.61
C ALA A 12 0.58 4.74 -13.71
N ALA A 13 0.97 5.48 -12.68
CA ALA A 13 2.00 5.03 -11.73
C ALA A 13 1.51 3.83 -10.88
N ILE A 14 0.28 3.87 -10.39
CA ILE A 14 -0.34 2.77 -9.63
C ILE A 14 -0.43 1.53 -10.51
N ASP A 15 -1.02 1.63 -11.70
CA ASP A 15 -1.17 0.50 -12.62
C ASP A 15 0.17 -0.10 -13.02
N LYS A 16 1.12 0.74 -13.42
CA LYS A 16 2.44 0.29 -13.85
C LYS A 16 3.20 -0.41 -12.72
N MET A 17 3.24 0.20 -11.52
CA MET A 17 3.97 -0.39 -10.39
C MET A 17 3.29 -1.64 -9.88
N PHE A 18 1.96 -1.67 -9.84
CA PHE A 18 1.19 -2.84 -9.41
C PHE A 18 1.35 -4.01 -10.37
N ALA A 19 1.21 -3.79 -11.69
CA ALA A 19 1.40 -4.85 -12.68
C ALA A 19 2.83 -5.41 -12.67
N GLN A 20 3.84 -4.57 -12.40
CA GLN A 20 5.21 -5.03 -12.21
C GLN A 20 5.37 -5.84 -10.92
N LEU A 21 4.77 -5.38 -9.83
CA LEU A 21 4.79 -6.10 -8.56
C LEU A 21 4.13 -7.48 -8.69
N GLU A 22 2.94 -7.57 -9.29
CA GLU A 22 2.24 -8.84 -9.52
C GLU A 22 3.12 -9.88 -10.22
N ARG A 23 3.81 -9.49 -11.31
CA ARG A 23 4.74 -10.39 -12.01
C ARG A 23 5.91 -10.86 -11.15
N ASP A 24 6.41 -10.02 -10.27
CA ASP A 24 7.47 -10.39 -9.33
C ASP A 24 6.92 -11.27 -8.20
N LEU A 25 5.67 -11.06 -7.76
CA LEU A 25 4.98 -11.89 -6.78
C LEU A 25 4.61 -13.29 -7.33
N ASP A 26 4.34 -13.43 -8.62
CA ASP A 26 4.08 -14.73 -9.29
C ASP A 26 5.29 -15.67 -9.25
N ARG A 27 6.49 -15.11 -9.04
CA ARG A 27 7.74 -15.86 -8.96
C ARG A 27 8.07 -16.31 -7.54
N VAL A 28 7.28 -15.94 -6.54
CA VAL A 28 7.47 -16.32 -5.14
C VAL A 28 7.08 -17.80 -4.98
N PRO A 29 8.01 -18.69 -4.55
CA PRO A 29 7.67 -20.09 -4.31
C PRO A 29 6.70 -20.22 -3.13
N LEU A 30 5.64 -21.02 -3.30
CA LEU A 30 4.59 -21.20 -2.28
C LEU A 30 5.16 -21.66 -0.92
N ALA A 31 6.17 -22.53 -0.94
CA ALA A 31 6.86 -23.01 0.27
C ALA A 31 7.49 -21.88 1.10
N SER A 32 7.79 -20.73 0.49
CA SER A 32 8.49 -19.62 1.12
C SER A 32 7.63 -18.40 1.40
N VAL A 33 6.34 -18.46 1.06
CA VAL A 33 5.40 -17.33 1.23
C VAL A 33 5.34 -16.84 2.68
N ARG A 34 5.47 -17.75 3.65
CA ARG A 34 5.44 -17.45 5.08
C ARG A 34 6.81 -17.54 5.77
N GLU A 35 7.88 -17.80 5.02
CA GLU A 35 9.23 -17.84 5.59
C GLU A 35 9.75 -16.40 5.81
N PRO A 36 10.39 -16.09 6.95
CA PRO A 36 10.88 -14.74 7.27
C PRO A 36 12.19 -14.42 6.54
N VAL A 37 12.12 -14.29 5.22
CA VAL A 37 13.26 -14.20 4.29
C VAL A 37 13.55 -12.79 3.78
N LEU A 38 12.70 -11.81 4.09
CA LEU A 38 12.88 -10.41 3.73
C LEU A 38 13.28 -9.60 4.96
N ASP A 39 14.12 -8.58 4.77
CA ASP A 39 14.30 -7.56 5.80
C ASP A 39 12.96 -6.88 6.10
N GLY A 40 12.65 -6.72 7.38
CA GLY A 40 11.42 -6.11 7.87
C GLY A 40 11.36 -4.60 7.66
N HIS A 41 10.22 -4.03 8.05
CA HIS A 41 10.01 -2.57 8.06
C HIS A 41 10.70 -1.89 9.25
N VAL A 42 10.97 -2.64 10.33
CA VAL A 42 11.76 -2.19 11.47
C VAL A 42 13.18 -2.72 11.29
N LYS A 43 14.19 -1.89 11.59
CA LYS A 43 15.60 -2.30 11.45
C LYS A 43 15.86 -3.55 12.30
N ASN A 44 16.60 -4.51 11.74
CA ASN A 44 16.95 -5.79 12.37
C ASN A 44 15.75 -6.71 12.65
N THR A 45 14.62 -6.52 11.97
CA THR A 45 13.55 -7.53 11.95
C THR A 45 13.49 -8.19 10.57
N CYS A 46 12.85 -9.35 10.50
CA CYS A 46 12.54 -10.04 9.25
C CYS A 46 11.02 -10.07 9.03
N MET A 47 10.61 -10.26 7.79
CA MET A 47 9.21 -10.48 7.40
C MET A 47 9.13 -11.47 6.26
N SER A 48 7.96 -12.08 6.08
CA SER A 48 7.69 -12.97 4.95
C SER A 48 7.14 -12.23 3.72
N PRO A 49 7.16 -12.84 2.53
CA PRO A 49 6.44 -12.34 1.37
C PRO A 49 4.95 -12.11 1.65
N ALA A 50 4.31 -12.96 2.46
CA ALA A 50 2.94 -12.77 2.90
C ALA A 50 2.75 -11.53 3.76
N ASP A 51 3.64 -11.30 4.73
CA ASP A 51 3.60 -10.11 5.58
C ASP A 51 3.76 -8.83 4.73
N LEU A 52 4.63 -8.87 3.72
CA LEU A 52 4.78 -7.77 2.78
C LEU A 52 3.49 -7.52 2.00
N VAL A 53 2.78 -8.56 1.55
CA VAL A 53 1.49 -8.37 0.86
C VAL A 53 0.41 -7.88 1.82
N ALA A 54 0.33 -8.43 3.04
CA ALA A 54 -0.57 -7.96 4.09
C ALA A 54 -0.36 -6.48 4.43
N TYR A 55 0.89 -6.04 4.49
CA TYR A 55 1.24 -4.62 4.66
C TYR A 55 0.65 -3.73 3.56
N LEU A 56 0.76 -4.16 2.29
CA LEU A 56 0.24 -3.40 1.15
C LEU A 56 -1.28 -3.34 1.17
N ILE A 57 -1.96 -4.46 1.48
CA ILE A 57 -3.41 -4.52 1.64
C ILE A 57 -3.85 -3.53 2.72
N GLY A 58 -3.22 -3.60 3.90
CA GLY A 58 -3.55 -2.74 5.03
C GLY A 58 -3.45 -1.26 4.69
N TRP A 59 -2.38 -0.83 4.02
CA TRP A 59 -2.22 0.57 3.61
C TRP A 59 -3.22 1.00 2.54
N ASN A 60 -3.53 0.15 1.56
CA ASN A 60 -4.55 0.46 0.56
C ASN A 60 -5.94 0.61 1.22
N GLN A 61 -6.31 -0.32 2.12
CA GLN A 61 -7.56 -0.25 2.87
C GLN A 61 -7.60 0.98 3.81
N GLN A 62 -6.45 1.38 4.37
CA GLN A 62 -6.36 2.57 5.20
C GLN A 62 -6.65 3.85 4.39
N VAL A 63 -6.15 3.94 3.15
CA VAL A 63 -6.53 5.03 2.24
C VAL A 63 -8.03 5.05 1.98
N LEU A 64 -8.62 3.91 1.59
CA LEU A 64 -10.06 3.80 1.38
C LEU A 64 -10.85 4.24 2.62
N THR A 65 -10.38 3.87 3.81
CA THR A 65 -11.00 4.23 5.09
C THR A 65 -10.97 5.74 5.32
N TRP A 66 -9.83 6.41 5.09
CA TRP A 66 -9.76 7.88 5.21
C TRP A 66 -10.79 8.57 4.31
N HIS A 67 -10.92 8.12 3.06
CA HIS A 67 -11.85 8.72 2.10
C HIS A 67 -13.32 8.43 2.45
N ARG A 68 -13.66 7.22 2.92
CA ARG A 68 -15.02 6.92 3.39
C ARG A 68 -15.42 7.80 4.57
N ARG A 69 -14.51 7.97 5.55
CA ARG A 69 -14.76 8.86 6.70
C ARG A 69 -15.00 10.29 6.26
N ARG A 70 -14.15 10.79 5.36
CA ARG A 70 -14.30 12.14 4.80
C ARG A 70 -15.62 12.32 4.07
N ALA A 71 -16.03 11.36 3.25
CA ALA A 71 -17.32 11.39 2.54
C ALA A 71 -18.50 11.39 3.52
N ALA A 72 -18.35 10.75 4.69
CA ALA A 72 -19.33 10.76 5.77
C ALA A 72 -19.27 12.02 6.66
N GLY A 73 -18.41 13.01 6.36
CA GLY A 73 -18.22 14.20 7.19
C GLY A 73 -17.56 13.93 8.55
N LEU A 74 -16.95 12.75 8.73
CA LEU A 74 -16.24 12.40 9.96
C LEU A 74 -14.83 13.01 9.99
N PRO A 75 -14.27 13.25 11.18
CA PRO A 75 -12.89 13.72 11.31
C PRO A 75 -11.89 12.76 10.66
N ASP A 76 -10.88 13.32 10.00
CA ASP A 76 -9.74 12.58 9.49
C ASP A 76 -8.95 11.95 10.65
N GLU A 77 -8.60 10.66 10.52
CA GLU A 77 -7.81 9.93 11.50
C GLU A 77 -6.55 9.35 10.84
N PHE A 78 -5.44 10.09 10.96
CA PHE A 78 -4.16 9.75 10.35
C PHE A 78 -3.10 9.30 11.39
N PRO A 79 -2.30 8.28 11.06
CA PRO A 79 -2.50 7.29 10.01
C PRO A 79 -3.67 6.34 10.28
N ALA A 80 -3.99 6.10 11.54
CA ALA A 80 -5.09 5.23 11.98
C ALA A 80 -5.53 5.61 13.40
N PRO A 81 -6.71 5.18 13.87
CA PRO A 81 -7.19 5.45 15.22
C PRO A 81 -6.18 5.01 16.28
N GLY A 82 -5.79 5.95 17.15
CA GLY A 82 -4.85 5.70 18.25
C GLY A 82 -3.41 5.37 17.84
N ILE A 83 -3.02 5.66 16.59
CA ILE A 83 -1.65 5.47 16.10
C ILE A 83 -1.08 6.80 15.63
N LYS A 84 0.20 7.06 15.94
CA LYS A 84 0.96 8.20 15.40
C LYS A 84 1.86 7.78 14.23
N TRP A 85 2.27 8.76 13.41
CA TRP A 85 3.18 8.51 12.27
C TRP A 85 4.58 8.01 12.65
N ASN A 86 4.99 8.12 13.91
CA ASN A 86 6.22 7.51 14.42
C ASN A 86 6.02 6.09 14.98
N GLU A 87 4.79 5.56 14.96
CA GLU A 87 4.40 4.26 15.49
C GLU A 87 3.95 3.29 14.37
N LEU A 88 4.38 3.54 13.13
CA LEU A 88 3.96 2.75 11.95
C LEU A 88 4.34 1.27 12.04
N GLY A 89 5.37 0.93 12.83
CA GLY A 89 5.71 -0.46 13.11
C GLY A 89 4.54 -1.21 13.76
N SER A 90 3.86 -0.61 14.73
CA SER A 90 2.69 -1.21 15.40
C SER A 90 1.52 -1.37 14.44
N LEU A 91 1.32 -0.42 13.53
CA LEU A 91 0.28 -0.51 12.51
C LEU A 91 0.58 -1.61 11.48
N ALA A 92 1.85 -1.77 11.08
CA ALA A 92 2.27 -2.88 10.23
C ALA A 92 2.00 -4.25 10.89
N GLN A 93 2.28 -4.38 12.19
CA GLN A 93 1.99 -5.62 12.93
C GLN A 93 0.48 -5.92 12.98
N ARG A 94 -0.38 -4.90 13.08
CA ARG A 94 -1.84 -5.09 12.99
C ARG A 94 -2.23 -5.65 11.62
N TYR A 95 -1.62 -5.17 10.54
CA TYR A 95 -1.88 -5.70 9.20
C TYR A 95 -1.41 -7.15 9.06
N TYR A 96 -0.25 -7.50 9.61
CA TYR A 96 0.22 -8.89 9.59
C TYR A 96 -0.75 -9.82 10.33
N ALA A 97 -1.17 -9.41 11.53
CA ALA A 97 -2.10 -10.18 12.35
C ALA A 97 -3.47 -10.36 11.67
N ALA A 98 -3.99 -9.32 11.02
CA ALA A 98 -5.28 -9.37 10.31
C ALA A 98 -5.30 -10.37 9.14
N HIS A 99 -4.13 -10.72 8.61
CA HIS A 99 -3.98 -11.61 7.46
C HIS A 99 -3.08 -12.83 7.77
N ALA A 100 -2.98 -13.22 9.05
CA ALA A 100 -2.12 -14.32 9.48
C ALA A 100 -2.57 -15.67 8.89
N ASP A 101 -3.88 -15.89 8.80
CA ASP A 101 -4.50 -17.14 8.35
C ASP A 101 -4.82 -17.17 6.85
N ASP A 102 -4.63 -16.05 6.15
CA ASP A 102 -4.94 -15.98 4.72
C ASP A 102 -3.95 -16.81 3.88
N SER A 103 -4.48 -17.51 2.88
CA SER A 103 -3.67 -18.17 1.87
C SER A 103 -2.97 -17.15 0.96
N TRP A 104 -1.94 -17.59 0.24
CA TRP A 104 -1.27 -16.74 -0.73
C TRP A 104 -2.22 -16.22 -1.80
N GLU A 105 -3.12 -17.06 -2.29
CA GLU A 105 -4.12 -16.69 -3.30
C GLU A 105 -5.13 -15.67 -2.74
N GLN A 106 -5.58 -15.85 -1.49
CA GLN A 106 -6.46 -14.90 -0.81
C GLN A 106 -5.79 -13.53 -0.65
N LEU A 107 -4.52 -13.51 -0.21
CA LEU A 107 -3.73 -12.27 -0.11
C LEU A 107 -3.60 -11.56 -1.46
N ARG A 108 -3.26 -12.29 -2.52
CA ARG A 108 -3.12 -11.72 -3.88
C ARG A 108 -4.45 -11.17 -4.39
N THR A 109 -5.55 -11.87 -4.15
CA THR A 109 -6.91 -11.43 -4.54
C THR A 109 -7.31 -10.16 -3.79
N GLN A 110 -7.18 -10.16 -2.45
CA GLN A 110 -7.49 -8.98 -1.63
C GLN A 110 -6.66 -7.76 -2.00
N LEU A 111 -5.38 -7.94 -2.36
CA LEU A 111 -4.53 -6.86 -2.82
C LEU A 111 -5.01 -6.27 -4.16
N ARG A 112 -5.46 -7.12 -5.11
CA ARG A 112 -6.05 -6.67 -6.39
C ARG A 112 -7.35 -5.92 -6.16
N ASP A 113 -8.20 -6.42 -5.27
CA ASP A 113 -9.49 -5.79 -4.95
C ASP A 113 -9.27 -4.42 -4.30
N ALA A 114 -8.35 -4.34 -3.33
CA ALA A 114 -7.98 -3.08 -2.69
C ALA A 114 -7.39 -2.08 -3.69
N LYS A 115 -6.54 -2.51 -4.62
CA LYS A 115 -6.03 -1.66 -5.70
C LYS A 115 -7.15 -1.19 -6.62
N SER A 116 -8.10 -2.06 -6.98
CA SER A 116 -9.19 -1.71 -7.90
C SER A 116 -10.12 -0.67 -7.27
N ALA A 117 -10.48 -0.84 -5.99
CA ALA A 117 -11.23 0.15 -5.25
C ALA A 117 -10.50 1.51 -5.13
N ILE A 118 -9.17 1.51 -5.06
CA ILE A 118 -8.37 2.75 -5.10
C ILE A 118 -8.45 3.44 -6.46
N ILE A 119 -8.41 2.69 -7.57
CA ILE A 119 -8.57 3.26 -8.90
C ILE A 119 -9.95 3.88 -9.05
N GLU A 120 -11.01 3.16 -8.67
CA GLU A 120 -12.39 3.68 -8.67
C GLU A 120 -12.54 4.94 -7.81
N LEU A 121 -11.91 4.96 -6.64
CA LEU A 121 -11.87 6.13 -5.77
C LEU A 121 -11.22 7.34 -6.48
N ILE A 122 -10.05 7.15 -7.09
CA ILE A 122 -9.35 8.22 -7.83
C ILE A 122 -10.21 8.68 -9.01
N ASP A 123 -10.88 7.77 -9.69
CA ASP A 123 -11.76 8.07 -10.81
C ASP A 123 -12.94 8.97 -10.43
N GLY A 124 -13.41 8.88 -9.19
CA GLY A 124 -14.43 9.77 -8.62
C GLY A 124 -13.97 11.21 -8.33
N TYR A 125 -12.67 11.53 -8.38
CA TYR A 125 -12.15 12.87 -8.10
C TYR A 125 -11.68 13.61 -9.36
N SER A 126 -11.73 14.94 -9.32
CA SER A 126 -11.08 15.81 -10.32
C SER A 126 -9.60 16.06 -9.99
N ASP A 127 -8.83 16.58 -10.95
CA ASP A 127 -7.45 17.04 -10.72
C ASP A 127 -7.37 18.09 -9.61
N ALA A 128 -8.34 19.01 -9.57
CA ALA A 128 -8.41 20.06 -8.56
C ALA A 128 -8.67 19.47 -7.16
N ASP A 129 -9.48 18.42 -7.04
CA ASP A 129 -9.69 17.74 -5.76
C ASP A 129 -8.42 17.04 -5.28
N LEU A 130 -7.70 16.38 -6.20
CA LEU A 130 -6.52 15.58 -5.88
C LEU A 130 -5.28 16.45 -5.59
N TYR A 131 -5.12 17.58 -6.30
CA TYR A 131 -3.88 18.35 -6.32
C TYR A 131 -4.05 19.85 -6.03
N GLY A 132 -5.26 20.39 -6.07
CA GLY A 132 -5.51 21.82 -5.95
C GLY A 132 -5.29 22.39 -4.55
N ARG A 133 -5.28 21.56 -3.50
CA ARG A 133 -5.03 22.01 -2.13
C ARG A 133 -4.40 20.93 -1.24
N PRO A 134 -3.68 21.32 -0.18
CA PRO A 134 -3.28 20.38 0.87
C PRO A 134 -4.49 19.74 1.56
N TRP A 135 -4.31 18.48 1.96
CA TRP A 135 -5.22 17.73 2.81
C TRP A 135 -4.60 17.43 4.18
N TYR A 136 -3.40 16.85 4.21
CA TYR A 136 -2.69 16.54 5.45
C TYR A 136 -1.41 17.37 5.56
N GLY A 137 -1.43 18.38 6.42
CA GLY A 137 -0.35 19.36 6.52
C GLY A 137 -0.13 20.04 5.17
N LYS A 138 1.03 19.79 4.54
CA LYS A 138 1.35 20.30 3.20
C LYS A 138 1.00 19.35 2.05
N TRP A 139 0.56 18.13 2.35
CA TRP A 139 0.39 17.07 1.36
C TRP A 139 -1.01 17.08 0.76
N THR A 140 -1.10 17.07 -0.56
CA THR A 140 -2.37 16.95 -1.29
C THR A 140 -2.96 15.54 -1.17
N MET A 141 -4.23 15.40 -1.52
CA MET A 141 -4.93 14.11 -1.51
C MET A 141 -4.25 13.08 -2.42
N GLY A 142 -3.97 13.45 -3.67
CA GLY A 142 -3.26 12.58 -4.60
C GLY A 142 -1.87 12.19 -4.11
N ARG A 143 -1.19 13.08 -3.36
CA ARG A 143 0.10 12.76 -2.75
C ARG A 143 -0.05 11.73 -1.62
N MET A 144 -1.04 11.91 -0.75
CA MET A 144 -1.36 10.94 0.32
C MET A 144 -1.70 9.56 -0.25
N ILE A 145 -2.46 9.48 -1.35
CA ILE A 145 -2.75 8.21 -2.04
C ILE A 145 -1.45 7.58 -2.55
N SER A 146 -0.58 8.34 -3.22
CA SER A 146 0.67 7.83 -3.79
C SER A 146 1.65 7.29 -2.75
N PHE A 147 1.67 7.85 -1.53
CA PHE A 147 2.49 7.38 -0.42
C PHE A 147 2.08 6.01 0.10
N ASN A 148 0.84 5.59 -0.16
CA ASN A 148 0.25 4.37 0.37
C ASN A 148 -0.13 3.36 -0.73
N THR A 149 0.27 3.63 -1.98
CA THR A 149 -0.02 2.79 -3.15
C THR A 149 1.24 2.60 -4.01
N SER A 150 1.41 3.40 -5.08
CA SER A 150 2.51 3.26 -6.05
C SER A 150 3.90 3.29 -5.43
N SER A 151 4.12 4.10 -4.38
CA SER A 151 5.41 4.16 -3.68
C SER A 151 5.71 2.87 -2.90
N PRO A 152 4.81 2.36 -2.03
CA PRO A 152 4.95 1.03 -1.43
C PRO A 152 5.08 -0.11 -2.45
N TYR A 153 4.34 -0.10 -3.56
CA TYR A 153 4.48 -1.14 -4.59
C TYR A 153 5.89 -1.19 -5.18
N ALA A 154 6.45 -0.02 -5.49
CA ALA A 154 7.83 0.07 -5.97
C ALA A 154 8.85 -0.43 -4.93
N ASN A 155 8.65 -0.11 -3.65
CA ASN A 155 9.50 -0.60 -2.57
C ASN A 155 9.40 -2.13 -2.41
N ALA A 156 8.18 -2.66 -2.34
CA ALA A 156 7.90 -4.09 -2.22
C ALA A 156 8.54 -4.88 -3.37
N ARG A 157 8.43 -4.36 -4.59
CA ARG A 157 9.08 -4.93 -5.76
C ARG A 157 10.60 -5.00 -5.59
N GLY A 158 11.22 -3.93 -5.09
CA GLY A 158 12.66 -3.91 -4.80
C GLY A 158 13.08 -5.02 -3.84
N ARG A 159 12.31 -5.20 -2.76
CA ARG A 159 12.55 -6.23 -1.74
C ARG A 159 12.41 -7.64 -2.31
N ILE A 160 11.29 -7.94 -2.97
CA ILE A 160 11.04 -9.25 -3.58
C ILE A 160 12.10 -9.60 -4.61
N ARG A 161 12.45 -8.66 -5.51
CA ARG A 161 13.49 -8.91 -6.51
C ARG A 161 14.87 -9.08 -5.91
N ALA A 162 15.20 -8.37 -4.84
CA ALA A 162 16.48 -8.54 -4.16
C ALA A 162 16.60 -9.95 -3.60
N TRP A 163 15.58 -10.42 -2.89
CA TRP A 163 15.52 -11.76 -2.34
C TRP A 163 15.47 -12.86 -3.41
N LEU A 164 14.66 -12.71 -4.47
CA LEU A 164 14.60 -13.70 -5.56
C LEU A 164 15.94 -13.88 -6.30
N ARG A 165 16.89 -12.95 -6.18
CA ARG A 165 18.24 -13.08 -6.75
C ARG A 165 19.23 -13.80 -5.84
N THR A 166 18.91 -13.98 -4.56
CA THR A 166 19.75 -14.75 -3.62
C THR A 166 19.38 -16.23 -3.61
N ARG A 167 18.49 -16.63 -4.51
CA ARG A 167 17.99 -17.99 -4.69
C ARG A 167 18.45 -18.55 -6.03
#